data_AF-A0A521GBA7-F1
#
_entry.id   AF-A0A521GBA7-F1
#
_cell.length_a   1.000
_cell.length_b   1.000
_cell.length_c   1.000
_cell.angle_alpha   90.00
_cell.angle_beta   90.00
_cell.angle_gamma   90.00
#
_symmetry.space_group_name_H-M   'P 1'
#
loop_
_entity.id
_entity.type
_entity.pdbx_description
1 polymer ?
#
loop_
_entity_poly.entity_id
_entity_poly.type
_entity_poly.pdbx_seq_one_letter_code
_entity_poly.pdbx_strand_id
1 'polypeptide(L)'
;MTRFLFFFSLLLLFLAPMVPGRDTITLRSELLSFTPADYHIALVTDERVDKSLGRWHTAANAPAVPVDLAGGTAEGIEQFIRQNLRQNTKLRAVAMRLSECQISERIKGNRVDGTIAFAVSFELVRNSDDEAIPVKLTDYRTRAQYTRPANQTGVIEQSLRQSVVAALRTFDNYMKKQGSQDSRLATKLVIKFNEYVRNRNNDTVFYSPDRPLTWADFQAPPRRGSRYAAEINPNFAYQGHSRVTNGVVELTLTLKTFMLKSGSWTTPVALNPYSLNHEQRHFDISRIITERFKNKLNPDSLSIEDYNSNVQYQFIESYREMSRMQELYDAETNHGLNVAAQARWNARIDADLKMYGIRN
;
A
#
# COMPACT_ATOMS: atom_id res chain seq x y z
N MET A 1 -42.20 54.60 -28.16
CA MET A 1 -42.32 54.85 -26.72
C MET A 1 -42.14 53.52 -25.99
N THR A 2 -40.94 53.25 -25.49
CA THR A 2 -40.63 51.98 -24.81
C THR A 2 -39.73 52.33 -23.63
N ARG A 3 -40.30 52.28 -22.42
CA ARG A 3 -39.67 52.64 -21.15
C ARG A 3 -38.83 51.47 -20.64
N PHE A 4 -37.54 51.70 -20.40
CA PHE A 4 -36.69 50.79 -19.63
C PHE A 4 -36.81 51.12 -18.14
N LEU A 5 -37.25 50.16 -17.33
CA LEU A 5 -37.25 50.24 -15.86
C LEU A 5 -35.86 49.88 -15.33
N PHE A 6 -35.23 50.79 -14.60
CA PHE A 6 -34.03 50.54 -13.81
C PHE A 6 -34.40 49.85 -12.50
N PHE A 7 -33.87 48.64 -12.26
CA PHE A 7 -33.91 47.98 -10.96
C PHE A 7 -32.76 48.49 -10.09
N PHE A 8 -33.08 49.18 -9.01
CA PHE A 8 -32.11 49.64 -8.00
C PHE A 8 -31.94 48.50 -6.97
N SER A 9 -30.78 47.84 -6.97
CA SER A 9 -30.48 46.78 -6.00
C SER A 9 -30.01 47.40 -4.68
N LEU A 10 -30.82 47.25 -3.64
CA LEU A 10 -30.55 47.75 -2.28
C LEU A 10 -29.50 46.84 -1.61
N LEU A 11 -28.31 47.38 -1.33
CA LEU A 11 -27.22 46.68 -0.65
C LEU A 11 -27.48 46.65 0.86
N LEU A 12 -27.89 45.50 1.40
CA LEU A 12 -27.99 45.25 2.83
C LEU A 12 -26.59 44.97 3.40
N LEU A 13 -26.04 45.95 4.14
CA LEU A 13 -24.83 45.82 4.95
C LEU A 13 -25.15 44.98 6.20
N PHE A 14 -24.73 43.73 6.22
CA PHE A 14 -24.67 42.92 7.43
C PHE A 14 -23.49 43.39 8.30
N LEU A 15 -23.77 44.07 9.41
CA LEU A 15 -22.77 44.24 10.48
C LEU A 15 -22.56 42.88 11.17
N ALA A 16 -21.41 42.26 10.92
CA ALA A 16 -20.97 41.10 11.70
C ALA A 16 -20.70 41.51 13.16
N PRO A 17 -21.08 40.69 14.15
CA PRO A 17 -20.79 40.97 15.55
C PRO A 17 -19.28 41.00 15.79
N MET A 18 -18.82 42.06 16.45
CA MET A 18 -17.41 42.29 16.79
C MET A 18 -16.98 41.26 17.85
N VAL A 19 -16.30 40.20 17.43
CA VAL A 19 -15.66 39.24 18.34
C VAL A 19 -14.58 40.01 19.11
N PRO A 20 -14.52 39.93 20.46
CA PRO A 20 -13.49 40.61 21.24
C PRO A 20 -12.10 40.24 20.70
N GLY A 21 -11.25 41.27 20.53
CA GLY A 21 -10.01 41.21 19.77
C GLY A 21 -9.14 40.02 20.15
N ARG A 22 -8.99 39.06 19.22
CA ARG A 22 -7.96 38.04 19.29
C ARG A 22 -6.68 38.65 18.74
N ASP A 23 -5.60 38.52 19.51
CA ASP A 23 -4.29 38.87 18.96
C ASP A 23 -3.95 37.90 17.83
N THR A 24 -3.23 38.41 16.83
CA THR A 24 -2.85 37.62 15.66
C THR A 24 -1.35 37.56 15.50
N ILE A 25 -0.86 36.37 15.14
CA ILE A 25 0.51 36.12 14.73
C ILE A 25 0.53 35.99 13.21
N THR A 26 1.45 36.67 12.55
CA THR A 26 1.77 36.41 11.13
C THR A 26 3.18 35.81 11.08
N LEU A 27 3.31 34.63 10.49
CA LEU A 27 4.63 34.00 10.28
C LEU A 27 5.42 34.86 9.30
N ARG A 28 6.61 35.30 9.71
CA ARG A 28 7.47 36.16 8.89
C ARG A 28 8.01 35.37 7.72
N SER A 29 8.06 35.98 6.54
CA SER A 29 8.67 35.37 5.36
C SER A 29 10.16 35.09 5.61
N GLU A 30 10.58 33.88 5.25
CA GLU A 30 11.94 33.37 5.29
C GLU A 30 12.07 32.29 4.20
N LEU A 31 12.84 32.57 3.15
CA LEU A 31 13.07 31.59 2.09
C LEU A 31 13.73 30.33 2.63
N LEU A 32 13.12 29.18 2.37
CA LEU A 32 13.66 27.89 2.80
C LEU A 32 14.88 27.52 1.97
N SER A 33 15.93 27.03 2.64
CA SER A 33 17.22 26.68 2.03
C SER A 33 17.23 25.35 1.26
N PHE A 34 16.06 24.79 0.95
CA PHE A 34 15.90 23.56 0.19
C PHE A 34 14.72 23.65 -0.78
N THR A 35 14.72 22.79 -1.79
CA THR A 35 13.64 22.66 -2.77
C THR A 35 13.26 21.19 -2.86
N PRO A 36 11.97 20.84 -2.65
CA PRO A 36 11.45 19.50 -2.87
C PRO A 36 11.76 18.99 -4.27
N ALA A 37 12.32 17.79 -4.36
CA ALA A 37 12.72 17.19 -5.64
C ALA A 37 11.60 16.36 -6.29
N ASP A 38 10.74 15.74 -5.47
CA ASP A 38 9.77 14.72 -5.88
C ASP A 38 8.35 14.92 -5.31
N TYR A 39 8.12 16.00 -4.56
CA TYR A 39 6.82 16.34 -3.99
C TYR A 39 6.52 17.84 -4.00
N HIS A 40 5.26 18.18 -3.72
CA HIS A 40 4.85 19.51 -3.26
C HIS A 40 3.82 19.36 -2.11
N ILE A 41 3.76 20.35 -1.22
CA ILE A 41 2.71 20.46 -0.21
C ILE A 41 1.46 21.02 -0.89
N ALA A 42 0.48 20.15 -1.12
CA ALA A 42 -0.75 20.49 -1.83
C ALA A 42 -1.78 21.13 -0.90
N LEU A 43 -1.82 20.72 0.37
CA LEU A 43 -2.82 21.16 1.35
C LEU A 43 -2.25 21.07 2.77
N VAL A 44 -2.64 22.02 3.62
CA VAL A 44 -2.47 21.94 5.08
C VAL A 44 -3.85 21.88 5.72
N THR A 45 -4.09 20.91 6.59
CA THR A 45 -5.37 20.82 7.32
C THR A 45 -5.17 20.78 8.82
N ASP A 46 -6.12 21.38 9.53
CA ASP A 46 -6.16 21.40 10.98
C ASP A 46 -7.12 20.34 11.51
N GLU A 47 -6.56 19.24 12.01
CA GLU A 47 -7.29 18.10 12.57
C GLU A 47 -7.39 18.16 14.10
N ARG A 48 -6.91 19.26 14.71
CA ARG A 48 -7.05 19.46 16.15
C ARG A 48 -8.53 19.59 16.52
N VAL A 49 -8.91 18.93 17.62
CA VAL A 49 -10.25 19.08 18.21
C VAL A 49 -10.43 20.51 18.73
N ASP A 50 -9.44 21.02 19.47
CA ASP A 50 -9.35 22.43 19.83
C ASP A 50 -8.43 23.15 18.84
N LYS A 51 -9.03 24.03 18.01
CA LYS A 51 -8.30 24.81 17.01
C LYS A 51 -7.66 26.08 17.57
N SER A 52 -7.87 26.37 18.86
CA SER A 52 -7.20 27.49 19.53
C SER A 52 -5.69 27.27 19.52
N LEU A 53 -4.92 28.28 19.11
CA LEU A 53 -3.46 28.24 19.24
C LEU A 53 -3.03 28.40 20.71
N GLY A 54 -3.82 29.11 21.51
CA GLY A 54 -3.61 29.26 22.94
C GLY A 54 -3.84 30.67 23.46
N ARG A 55 -3.22 30.97 24.60
CA ARG A 55 -3.27 32.29 25.23
C ARG A 55 -1.85 32.71 25.58
N TRP A 56 -1.59 34.00 25.48
CA TRP A 56 -0.27 34.56 25.77
C TRP A 56 -0.35 35.79 26.67
N HIS A 57 0.74 36.10 27.38
CA HIS A 57 0.84 37.31 28.19
C HIS A 57 1.48 38.46 27.40
N THR A 58 0.84 39.61 27.34
CA THR A 58 1.38 40.81 26.65
C THR A 58 1.99 41.83 27.62
N ALA A 59 1.72 41.71 28.92
CA ALA A 59 2.29 42.52 29.99
C ALA A 59 2.34 41.74 31.32
N ALA A 60 3.21 42.17 32.25
CA ALA A 60 3.47 41.44 33.51
C ALA A 60 2.24 41.31 34.43
N ASN A 61 1.40 42.33 34.44
CA ASN A 61 0.24 42.43 35.36
C ASN A 61 -1.09 42.28 34.63
N ALA A 62 -1.09 41.79 33.38
CA ALA A 62 -2.29 41.62 32.57
C ALA A 62 -2.66 40.14 32.45
N PRO A 63 -3.97 39.81 32.40
CA PRO A 63 -4.42 38.45 32.11
C PRO A 63 -3.93 38.03 30.72
N ALA A 64 -3.66 36.72 30.54
CA ALA A 64 -3.31 36.19 29.24
C ALA A 64 -4.48 36.40 28.26
N VAL A 65 -4.20 36.84 27.04
CA VAL A 65 -5.20 37.06 25.99
C VAL A 65 -5.16 35.92 24.95
N PRO A 66 -6.29 35.58 24.31
CA PRO A 66 -6.29 34.60 23.22
C PRO A 66 -5.43 35.09 22.06
N VAL A 67 -4.67 34.17 21.47
CA VAL A 67 -3.88 34.41 20.26
C VAL A 67 -4.11 33.31 19.25
N ASP A 68 -4.10 33.65 17.97
CA ASP A 68 -4.10 32.70 16.85
C ASP A 68 -3.20 33.17 15.71
N LEU A 69 -2.96 32.32 14.73
CA LEU A 69 -2.39 32.75 13.45
C LEU A 69 -3.44 33.54 12.65
N ALA A 70 -2.99 34.51 11.85
CA ALA A 70 -3.86 35.19 10.90
C ALA A 70 -4.47 34.16 9.91
N GLY A 71 -5.81 34.20 9.74
CA GLY A 71 -6.56 33.19 8.98
C GLY A 71 -6.81 31.87 9.72
N GLY A 72 -6.28 31.72 10.93
CA GLY A 72 -6.26 30.45 11.67
C GLY A 72 -5.01 29.62 11.39
N THR A 73 -4.81 28.57 12.17
CA THR A 73 -3.51 27.87 12.22
C THR A 73 -3.13 27.17 10.91
N ALA A 74 -4.05 26.43 10.27
CA ALA A 74 -3.75 25.78 8.99
C ALA A 74 -3.50 26.79 7.86
N GLU A 75 -4.37 27.80 7.73
CA GLU A 75 -4.24 28.81 6.67
C GLU A 75 -2.94 29.61 6.82
N GLY A 76 -2.59 30.06 8.04
CA GLY A 76 -1.34 30.79 8.29
C GLY A 76 -0.09 29.96 7.96
N ILE A 77 -0.10 28.66 8.26
CA ILE A 77 1.00 27.75 7.88
C ILE A 77 1.03 27.52 6.37
N GLU A 78 -0.12 27.32 5.73
CA GLU A 78 -0.21 27.11 4.29
C GLU A 78 0.30 28.32 3.50
N GLN A 79 -0.12 29.53 3.89
CA GLN A 79 0.35 30.77 3.29
C GLN A 79 1.87 30.93 3.45
N PHE A 80 2.40 30.65 4.65
CA PHE A 80 3.84 30.64 4.87
C PHE A 80 4.57 29.65 3.95
N ILE A 81 4.06 28.43 3.81
CA ILE A 81 4.65 27.42 2.91
C ILE A 81 4.60 27.90 1.44
N ARG A 82 3.45 28.38 0.97
CA ARG A 82 3.27 28.86 -0.42
C ARG A 82 4.22 30.01 -0.77
N GLN A 83 4.50 30.91 0.17
CA GLN A 83 5.38 32.05 -0.04
C GLN A 83 6.87 31.69 0.03
N ASN A 84 7.24 30.68 0.82
CA ASN A 84 8.63 30.48 1.25
C ASN A 84 9.25 29.14 0.82
N LEU A 85 8.44 28.14 0.46
CA LEU A 85 8.89 26.89 -0.13
C LEU A 85 8.74 26.98 -1.65
N ARG A 86 9.84 26.77 -2.39
CA ARG A 86 9.77 26.62 -3.85
C ARG A 86 9.09 25.29 -4.16
N GLN A 87 8.02 25.29 -4.95
CA GLN A 87 7.23 24.10 -5.22
C GLN A 87 6.99 23.91 -6.72
N ASN A 88 6.89 22.65 -7.14
CA ASN A 88 6.47 22.27 -8.48
C ASN A 88 5.20 21.41 -8.35
N THR A 89 4.06 21.96 -8.74
CA THR A 89 2.74 21.31 -8.61
C THR A 89 2.56 20.10 -9.51
N LYS A 90 3.49 19.85 -10.45
CA LYS A 90 3.53 18.61 -11.26
C LYS A 90 4.13 17.43 -10.49
N LEU A 91 4.77 17.68 -9.34
CA LEU A 91 5.30 16.63 -8.47
C LEU A 91 4.19 16.05 -7.60
N ARG A 92 4.51 15.00 -6.84
CA ARG A 92 3.54 14.30 -5.99
C ARG A 92 2.89 15.24 -4.98
N ALA A 93 1.56 15.19 -4.89
CA ALA A 93 0.82 15.94 -3.90
C ALA A 93 0.98 15.31 -2.52
N VAL A 94 1.39 16.13 -1.55
CA VAL A 94 1.50 15.74 -0.14
C VAL A 94 0.59 16.65 0.69
N ALA A 95 -0.21 16.04 1.56
CA ALA A 95 -0.99 16.75 2.57
C ALA A 95 -0.20 16.81 3.89
N MET A 96 -0.25 17.96 4.56
CA MET A 96 0.29 18.18 5.90
C MET A 96 -0.88 18.28 6.88
N ARG A 97 -1.04 17.26 7.73
CA ARG A 97 -2.12 17.16 8.72
C ARG A 97 -1.64 17.62 10.08
N LEU A 98 -2.22 18.68 10.63
CA LEU A 98 -1.87 19.21 11.93
C LEU A 98 -2.68 18.52 13.03
N SER A 99 -1.98 17.83 13.94
CA SER A 99 -2.59 17.14 15.09
C SER A 99 -2.30 17.82 16.43
N GLU A 100 -1.28 18.68 16.51
CA GLU A 100 -0.98 19.49 17.69
C GLU A 100 -0.35 20.82 17.25
N CYS A 101 -0.81 21.94 17.82
CA CYS A 101 -0.22 23.26 17.67
C CYS A 101 -0.71 24.11 18.83
N GLN A 102 0.01 24.11 19.94
CA GLN A 102 -0.47 24.70 21.18
C GLN A 102 0.62 25.51 21.84
N ILE A 103 0.28 26.75 22.17
CA ILE A 103 1.05 27.63 23.04
C ILE A 103 0.52 27.45 24.46
N SER A 104 1.45 27.20 25.38
CA SER A 104 1.20 27.24 26.82
C SER A 104 2.24 28.14 27.46
N GLU A 105 1.78 29.16 28.18
CA GLU A 105 2.64 30.11 28.88
C GLU A 105 2.33 30.15 30.37
N ARG A 106 3.38 30.33 31.18
CA ARG A 106 3.28 30.61 32.60
C ARG A 106 4.13 31.82 32.94
N ILE A 107 3.49 32.84 33.52
CA ILE A 107 4.18 34.03 33.97
C ILE A 107 4.84 33.85 35.34
N LYS A 108 6.04 34.40 35.51
CA LYS A 108 6.81 34.48 36.76
C LYS A 108 7.44 35.87 36.87
N GLY A 109 6.79 36.77 37.61
CA GLY A 109 7.21 38.17 37.67
C GLY A 109 7.09 38.84 36.30
N ASN A 110 8.18 39.40 35.78
CA ASN A 110 8.22 40.04 34.45
C ASN A 110 8.64 39.09 33.30
N ARG A 111 8.86 37.81 33.60
CA ARG A 111 9.25 36.80 32.60
C ARG A 111 8.14 35.79 32.39
N VAL A 112 8.09 35.26 31.17
CA VAL A 112 7.14 34.23 30.74
C VAL A 112 7.94 33.03 30.30
N ASP A 113 7.66 31.87 30.91
CA ASP A 113 8.13 30.57 30.44
C ASP A 113 7.04 29.97 29.56
N GLY A 114 7.39 29.62 28.32
CA GLY A 114 6.44 29.15 27.32
C GLY A 114 6.89 27.86 26.66
N THR A 115 5.90 27.11 26.15
CA THR A 115 6.11 25.92 25.33
C THR A 115 5.21 26.00 24.10
N ILE A 116 5.77 25.65 22.94
CA ILE A 116 5.02 25.37 21.71
C ILE A 116 5.06 23.87 21.47
N ALA A 117 3.92 23.21 21.61
CA ALA A 117 3.77 21.83 21.18
C ALA A 117 3.28 21.82 19.73
N PHE A 118 3.99 21.11 18.86
CA PHE A 118 3.70 21.06 17.42
C PHE A 118 3.82 19.63 16.91
N ALA A 119 2.79 19.12 16.25
CA ALA A 119 2.79 17.79 15.67
C ALA A 119 2.03 17.76 14.35
N VAL A 120 2.64 17.14 13.34
CA VAL A 120 2.08 17.00 11.99
C VAL A 120 2.34 15.61 11.42
N SER A 121 1.42 15.15 10.58
CA SER A 121 1.60 13.97 9.73
C SER A 121 1.74 14.41 8.28
N PHE A 122 2.62 13.77 7.52
CA PHE A 122 2.72 13.94 6.07
C PHE A 122 2.12 12.75 5.36
N GLU A 123 1.21 13.00 4.42
CA GLU A 123 0.46 11.97 3.70
C GLU A 123 0.59 12.18 2.20
N LEU A 124 0.89 11.13 1.45
CA LEU A 124 0.79 11.15 0.00
C LEU A 124 -0.69 11.17 -0.38
N VAL A 125 -1.08 12.11 -1.23
CA VAL A 125 -2.43 12.17 -1.80
C VAL A 125 -2.41 11.41 -3.13
N ARG A 126 -3.04 10.24 -3.15
CA ARG A 126 -3.23 9.46 -4.39
C ARG A 126 -4.65 9.67 -4.88
N ASN A 127 -4.79 9.97 -6.17
CA ASN A 127 -6.09 10.01 -6.82
C ASN A 127 -6.42 8.59 -7.29
N SER A 128 -7.48 8.00 -6.76
CA SER A 128 -8.04 6.73 -7.23
C SER A 128 -9.54 6.95 -7.45
N ASP A 129 -10.03 6.75 -8.67
CA ASP A 129 -11.46 6.81 -9.02
C ASP A 129 -12.22 7.97 -8.33
N ASP A 130 -11.72 9.20 -8.52
CA ASP A 130 -12.24 10.46 -7.95
C ASP A 130 -12.17 10.64 -6.42
N GLU A 131 -11.60 9.68 -5.68
CA GLU A 131 -11.32 9.80 -4.25
C GLU A 131 -9.82 9.96 -3.96
N ALA A 132 -9.51 10.94 -3.11
CA ALA A 132 -8.17 11.15 -2.58
C ALA A 132 -7.91 10.19 -1.43
N ILE A 133 -7.13 9.12 -1.66
CA ILE A 133 -6.76 8.16 -0.61
C ILE A 133 -5.47 8.65 0.07
N PRO A 134 -5.52 9.08 1.35
CA PRO A 134 -4.33 9.50 2.07
C PRO A 134 -3.48 8.28 2.44
N VAL A 135 -2.21 8.31 2.03
CA VAL A 135 -1.23 7.31 2.45
C VAL A 135 -0.23 7.99 3.36
N LYS A 136 -0.38 7.75 4.67
CA LYS A 136 0.54 8.27 5.68
C LYS A 136 1.97 7.86 5.35
N LEU A 137 2.89 8.83 5.34
CA LEU A 137 4.31 8.63 5.07
C LEU A 137 5.12 8.65 6.37
N THR A 138 5.06 9.77 7.09
CA THR A 138 5.83 10.00 8.32
C THR A 138 5.17 11.04 9.23
N ASP A 139 5.56 11.04 10.49
CA ASP A 139 5.14 12.01 11.51
C ASP A 139 6.31 12.89 11.93
N TYR A 140 5.99 14.12 12.33
CA TYR A 140 6.91 15.01 13.01
C TYR A 140 6.25 15.56 14.27
N ARG A 141 6.95 15.52 15.40
CA ARG A 141 6.50 16.12 16.65
C ARG A 141 7.66 16.81 17.35
N THR A 142 7.38 17.99 17.91
CA THR A 142 8.33 18.75 18.72
C THR A 142 7.63 19.48 19.87
N ARG A 143 8.37 19.78 20.93
CA ARG A 143 7.99 20.71 22.00
C ARG A 143 9.11 21.72 22.15
N ALA A 144 8.92 22.91 21.56
CA ALA A 144 9.88 24.00 21.66
C ALA A 144 9.64 24.79 22.96
N GLN A 145 10.67 24.94 23.78
CA GLN A 145 10.62 25.77 24.99
C GLN A 145 11.22 27.14 24.70
N TYR A 146 10.66 28.19 25.31
CA TYR A 146 11.21 29.53 25.25
C TYR A 146 10.97 30.27 26.56
N THR A 147 11.80 31.28 26.82
CA THR A 147 11.57 32.25 27.90
C THR A 147 11.71 33.64 27.32
N ARG A 148 10.78 34.53 27.67
CA ARG A 148 10.75 35.91 27.16
C ARG A 148 10.31 36.92 28.22
N PRO A 149 10.64 38.20 28.08
CA PRO A 149 9.91 39.27 28.76
C PRO A 149 8.43 39.29 28.35
N ALA A 150 7.54 39.67 29.27
CA ALA A 150 6.09 39.69 29.01
C ALA A 150 5.68 40.58 27.83
N ASN A 151 6.43 41.66 27.57
CA ASN A 151 6.18 42.60 26.47
C ASN A 151 6.84 42.24 25.13
N GLN A 152 7.57 41.12 25.03
CA GLN A 152 8.28 40.72 23.81
C GLN A 152 7.69 39.46 23.16
N THR A 153 6.54 39.60 22.50
CA THR A 153 5.80 38.47 21.89
C THR A 153 6.45 37.88 20.64
N GLY A 154 7.43 38.56 20.02
CA GLY A 154 8.08 38.12 18.78
C GLY A 154 8.82 36.77 18.87
N VAL A 155 9.23 36.34 20.07
CA VAL A 155 9.88 35.04 20.30
C VAL A 155 8.95 33.88 19.95
N ILE A 156 7.64 34.07 20.10
CA ILE A 156 6.61 33.06 19.88
C ILE A 156 6.46 32.79 18.38
N GLU A 157 6.33 33.85 17.58
CA GLU A 157 6.32 33.77 16.11
C GLU A 157 7.57 33.04 15.60
N GLN A 158 8.75 33.45 16.06
CA GLN A 158 10.01 32.84 15.65
C GLN A 158 10.06 31.35 15.99
N SER A 159 9.64 30.97 17.19
CA SER A 159 9.65 29.57 17.66
C SER A 159 8.65 28.71 16.89
N LEU A 160 7.48 29.26 16.58
CA LEU A 160 6.46 28.59 15.77
C LEU A 160 6.94 28.41 14.32
N ARG A 161 7.47 29.46 13.71
CA ARG A 161 8.08 29.40 12.37
C ARG A 161 9.18 28.35 12.31
N GLN A 162 10.11 28.34 13.27
CA GLN A 162 11.17 27.34 13.34
C GLN A 162 10.62 25.91 13.47
N SER A 163 9.51 25.70 14.19
CA SER A 163 8.86 24.39 14.29
C SER A 163 8.30 23.91 12.95
N VAL A 164 7.65 24.81 12.20
CA VAL A 164 7.15 24.52 10.84
C VAL A 164 8.31 24.23 9.87
N VAL A 165 9.34 25.08 9.88
CA VAL A 165 10.54 24.89 9.03
C VAL A 165 11.24 23.57 9.34
N ALA A 166 11.37 23.21 10.62
CA ALA A 166 11.97 21.95 11.03
C ALA A 166 11.14 20.73 10.59
N ALA A 167 9.82 20.82 10.64
CA ALA A 167 8.93 19.77 10.14
C ALA A 167 9.12 19.54 8.64
N LEU A 168 9.10 20.60 7.83
CA LEU A 168 9.27 20.53 6.38
C LEU A 168 10.66 20.00 6.00
N ARG A 169 11.72 20.45 6.69
CA ARG A 169 13.08 19.97 6.48
C ARG A 169 13.23 18.48 6.84
N THR A 170 12.57 18.06 7.92
CA THR A 170 12.58 16.65 8.32
C THR A 170 11.88 15.78 7.27
N PHE A 171 10.75 16.25 6.75
CA PHE A 171 10.05 15.56 5.68
C PHE A 171 10.85 15.48 4.37
N ASP A 172 11.47 16.59 3.94
CA ASP A 172 12.37 16.60 2.77
C ASP A 172 13.54 15.62 2.93
N ASN A 173 14.13 15.55 4.12
CA ASN A 173 15.18 14.57 4.44
C ASN A 173 14.65 13.13 4.41
N TYR A 174 13.43 12.89 4.87
CA TYR A 174 12.78 11.58 4.77
C TYR A 174 12.59 11.18 3.30
N MET A 175 12.07 12.07 2.45
CA MET A 175 11.91 11.82 1.01
C MET A 175 13.25 11.49 0.34
N LYS A 176 14.32 12.24 0.66
CA LYS A 176 15.67 12.00 0.10
C LYS A 176 16.30 10.68 0.55
N LYS A 177 16.11 10.28 1.81
CA LYS A 177 16.78 9.11 2.40
C LYS A 177 16.01 7.82 2.19
N GLN A 178 14.70 7.87 2.35
CA GLN A 178 13.83 6.70 2.40
C GLN A 178 12.92 6.62 1.17
N GLY A 179 12.72 7.71 0.42
CA GLY A 179 11.76 7.75 -0.68
C GLY A 179 12.03 6.74 -1.79
N SER A 180 13.29 6.40 -2.05
CA SER A 180 13.68 5.40 -3.04
C SER A 180 13.47 3.94 -2.59
N GLN A 181 13.28 3.71 -1.29
CA GLN A 181 13.12 2.38 -0.66
C GLN A 181 11.73 2.17 -0.05
N ASP A 182 10.92 3.23 0.06
CA ASP A 182 9.58 3.17 0.58
C ASP A 182 8.59 2.70 -0.50
N SER A 183 7.92 1.58 -0.29
CA SER A 183 6.96 1.03 -1.26
C SER A 183 5.76 1.96 -1.45
N ARG A 184 5.42 2.79 -0.46
CA ARG A 184 4.35 3.80 -0.56
C ARG A 184 4.69 4.91 -1.55
N LEU A 185 5.96 5.04 -1.94
CA LEU A 185 6.43 6.02 -2.91
C LEU A 185 6.78 5.39 -4.26
N ALA A 186 6.66 4.07 -4.39
CA ALA A 186 6.91 3.39 -5.64
C ALA A 186 5.93 3.82 -6.75
N THR A 187 6.40 3.81 -8.00
CA THR A 187 5.63 4.19 -9.20
C THR A 187 5.50 3.08 -10.22
N LYS A 188 6.21 1.98 -9.98
CA LYS A 188 6.26 0.86 -10.90
C LYS A 188 6.33 -0.43 -10.11
N LEU A 189 5.64 -1.45 -10.62
CA LEU A 189 5.75 -2.83 -10.18
C LEU A 189 6.38 -3.64 -11.31
N VAL A 190 7.33 -4.50 -10.96
CA VAL A 190 7.93 -5.50 -11.86
C VAL A 190 7.83 -6.85 -11.18
N ILE A 191 7.38 -7.85 -11.93
CA ILE A 191 7.21 -9.22 -11.44
C ILE A 191 8.30 -10.11 -12.06
N LYS A 192 8.91 -10.95 -11.23
CA LYS A 192 9.87 -11.98 -11.63
C LYS A 192 9.37 -13.33 -11.14
N PHE A 193 9.31 -14.32 -12.03
CA PHE A 193 8.90 -15.68 -11.69
C PHE A 193 10.12 -16.59 -11.61
N ASN A 194 10.17 -17.42 -10.59
CA ASN A 194 11.12 -18.51 -10.45
C ASN A 194 10.35 -19.83 -10.30
N GLU A 195 10.83 -20.90 -10.92
CA GLU A 195 10.28 -22.24 -10.73
C GLU A 195 11.10 -22.99 -9.69
N TYR A 196 10.43 -23.59 -8.71
CA TYR A 196 11.07 -24.42 -7.70
C TYR A 196 11.19 -25.87 -8.19
N VAL A 197 12.40 -26.24 -8.62
CA VAL A 197 12.70 -27.59 -9.12
C VAL A 197 13.54 -28.44 -8.14
N ARG A 198 13.85 -27.92 -6.95
CA ARG A 198 14.76 -28.58 -6.00
C ARG A 198 14.03 -29.60 -5.12
N ASN A 199 14.26 -30.88 -5.35
CA ASN A 199 13.76 -31.92 -4.47
C ASN A 199 14.68 -32.12 -3.23
N ARG A 200 14.49 -31.30 -2.19
CA ARG A 200 15.13 -31.47 -0.87
C ARG A 200 14.20 -32.08 0.18
N ASN A 201 12.92 -32.29 -0.16
CA ASN A 201 11.93 -32.82 0.75
C ASN A 201 11.65 -34.28 0.39
N ASN A 202 11.91 -35.19 1.32
CA ASN A 202 11.74 -36.62 1.05
C ASN A 202 10.30 -37.00 0.68
N ASP A 203 9.31 -36.25 1.17
CA ASP A 203 7.89 -36.50 0.96
C ASP A 203 7.29 -35.80 -0.28
N THR A 204 8.03 -34.87 -0.90
CA THR A 204 7.46 -34.05 -1.99
C THR A 204 8.14 -34.36 -3.31
N VAL A 205 7.36 -34.61 -4.35
CA VAL A 205 7.86 -34.66 -5.72
C VAL A 205 7.50 -33.35 -6.41
N PHE A 206 8.49 -32.55 -6.77
CA PHE A 206 8.28 -31.34 -7.55
C PHE A 206 8.18 -31.66 -9.03
N TYR A 207 7.31 -30.94 -9.74
CA TYR A 207 7.07 -31.17 -11.15
C TYR A 207 8.33 -30.89 -11.97
N SER A 208 8.70 -31.85 -12.80
CA SER A 208 9.79 -31.72 -13.77
C SER A 208 9.53 -32.66 -14.94
N PRO A 209 9.63 -32.19 -16.19
CA PRO A 209 9.65 -33.05 -17.37
C PRO A 209 10.68 -34.18 -17.29
N ASP A 210 11.83 -33.91 -16.66
CA ASP A 210 12.93 -34.87 -16.54
C ASP A 210 12.73 -35.86 -15.39
N ARG A 211 11.70 -35.68 -14.56
CA ARG A 211 11.30 -36.60 -13.49
C ARG A 211 9.80 -36.85 -13.49
N PRO A 212 9.28 -37.66 -14.43
CA PRO A 212 7.88 -38.13 -14.40
C PRO A 212 7.63 -39.00 -13.16
N LEU A 213 6.36 -39.12 -12.77
CA LEU A 213 5.95 -39.92 -11.61
C LEU A 213 6.31 -41.40 -11.77
N THR A 214 6.55 -42.03 -10.64
CA THR A 214 6.75 -43.48 -10.52
C THR A 214 5.87 -44.01 -9.40
N TRP A 215 5.54 -45.30 -9.42
CA TRP A 215 4.76 -45.89 -8.32
C TRP A 215 5.43 -45.80 -6.95
N ALA A 216 6.76 -45.63 -6.90
CA ALA A 216 7.49 -45.39 -5.64
C ALA A 216 7.15 -44.04 -4.98
N ASP A 217 6.49 -43.13 -5.71
CA ASP A 217 6.02 -41.84 -5.19
C ASP A 217 4.66 -41.96 -4.47
N PHE A 218 3.98 -43.11 -4.53
CA PHE A 218 2.67 -43.32 -3.90
C PHE A 218 2.84 -44.10 -2.60
N GLN A 219 3.12 -43.38 -1.51
CA GLN A 219 3.57 -43.96 -0.24
C GLN A 219 2.47 -44.02 0.83
N ALA A 220 1.32 -43.40 0.58
CA ALA A 220 0.19 -43.47 1.49
C ALA A 220 -0.49 -44.86 1.42
N PRO A 221 -1.05 -45.35 2.53
CA PRO A 221 -1.84 -46.57 2.51
C PRO A 221 -3.14 -46.37 1.69
N PRO A 222 -3.61 -47.39 0.94
CA PRO A 222 -4.89 -47.29 0.23
C PRO A 222 -6.05 -46.93 1.15
N ARG A 223 -6.93 -46.04 0.68
CA ARG A 223 -8.10 -45.62 1.45
C ARG A 223 -9.08 -46.78 1.62
N ARG A 224 -9.39 -47.13 2.88
CA ARG A 224 -10.36 -48.18 3.21
C ARG A 224 -11.73 -47.87 2.60
N GLY A 225 -12.28 -48.83 1.87
CA GLY A 225 -13.60 -48.70 1.23
C GLY A 225 -13.63 -47.79 0.00
N SER A 226 -12.47 -47.32 -0.48
CA SER A 226 -12.40 -46.58 -1.75
C SER A 226 -12.73 -47.52 -2.93
N ARG A 227 -13.52 -47.01 -3.87
CA ARG A 227 -13.79 -47.68 -5.16
C ARG A 227 -12.69 -47.43 -6.20
N TYR A 228 -11.76 -46.52 -5.91
CA TYR A 228 -10.67 -46.15 -6.82
C TYR A 228 -9.45 -47.05 -6.62
N ALA A 229 -8.65 -47.19 -7.66
CA ALA A 229 -7.48 -48.06 -7.64
C ALA A 229 -6.17 -47.31 -7.31
N ALA A 230 -6.14 -46.00 -7.50
CA ALA A 230 -5.07 -45.09 -7.12
C ALA A 230 -5.65 -43.67 -6.88
N GLU A 231 -4.88 -42.83 -6.21
CA GLU A 231 -5.16 -41.40 -6.05
C GLU A 231 -3.84 -40.66 -5.84
N ILE A 232 -3.58 -39.67 -6.69
CA ILE A 232 -2.53 -38.67 -6.50
C ILE A 232 -3.03 -37.48 -5.67
N ASN A 233 -2.12 -36.86 -4.92
CA ASN A 233 -2.36 -35.59 -4.23
C ASN A 233 -1.48 -34.46 -4.81
N PRO A 234 -1.83 -33.92 -6.00
CA PRO A 234 -1.07 -32.88 -6.66
C PRO A 234 -1.58 -31.48 -6.24
N ASN A 235 -0.65 -30.54 -6.13
CA ASN A 235 -0.89 -29.19 -5.63
C ASN A 235 0.00 -28.19 -6.35
N PHE A 236 -0.35 -26.91 -6.22
CA PHE A 236 0.58 -25.83 -6.49
C PHE A 236 0.57 -24.80 -5.36
N ALA A 237 1.71 -24.12 -5.18
CA ALA A 237 1.90 -23.08 -4.19
C ALA A 237 2.87 -22.03 -4.71
N TYR A 238 2.96 -20.89 -4.02
CA TYR A 238 3.98 -19.89 -4.30
C TYR A 238 4.62 -19.36 -3.01
N GLN A 239 5.81 -18.80 -3.15
CA GLN A 239 6.47 -17.99 -2.14
C GLN A 239 6.77 -16.63 -2.74
N GLY A 240 6.25 -15.56 -2.12
CA GLY A 240 6.45 -14.19 -2.55
C GLY A 240 7.49 -13.46 -1.71
N HIS A 241 8.36 -12.71 -2.38
CA HIS A 241 9.22 -11.71 -1.73
C HIS A 241 9.20 -10.44 -2.57
N SER A 242 9.02 -9.29 -1.93
CA SER A 242 9.13 -7.99 -2.58
C SER A 242 10.26 -7.16 -1.98
N ARG A 243 10.89 -6.36 -2.83
CA ARG A 243 11.86 -5.33 -2.46
C ARG A 243 11.55 -4.06 -3.24
N VAL A 244 11.89 -2.92 -2.68
CA VAL A 244 11.84 -1.64 -3.39
C VAL A 244 13.25 -1.20 -3.75
N THR A 245 13.47 -0.94 -5.02
CA THR A 245 14.73 -0.41 -5.55
C THR A 245 14.42 0.80 -6.41
N ASN A 246 14.93 1.98 -6.04
CA ASN A 246 14.77 3.22 -6.82
C ASN A 246 13.30 3.53 -7.19
N GLY A 247 12.38 3.35 -6.25
CA GLY A 247 10.95 3.60 -6.47
C GLY A 247 10.24 2.56 -7.37
N VAL A 248 10.86 1.40 -7.60
CA VAL A 248 10.27 0.25 -8.27
C VAL A 248 10.07 -0.88 -7.26
N VAL A 249 8.85 -1.40 -7.15
CA VAL A 249 8.58 -2.65 -6.42
C VAL A 249 8.99 -3.81 -7.32
N GLU A 250 9.97 -4.59 -6.88
CA GLU A 250 10.38 -5.85 -7.50
C GLU A 250 9.75 -7.01 -6.73
N LEU A 251 8.69 -7.59 -7.29
CA LEU A 251 8.02 -8.76 -6.75
C LEU A 251 8.60 -10.03 -7.36
N THR A 252 9.21 -10.88 -6.53
CA THR A 252 9.67 -12.21 -6.94
C THR A 252 8.73 -13.27 -6.42
N LEU A 253 8.15 -14.08 -7.32
CA LEU A 253 7.28 -15.20 -7.01
C LEU A 253 7.98 -16.51 -7.36
N THR A 254 8.28 -17.32 -6.35
CA THR A 254 8.80 -18.68 -6.53
C THR A 254 7.65 -19.67 -6.51
N LEU A 255 7.35 -20.25 -7.67
CA LEU A 255 6.23 -21.15 -7.88
C LEU A 255 6.64 -22.59 -7.66
N LYS A 256 5.70 -23.38 -7.15
CA LYS A 256 5.89 -24.79 -6.85
C LYS A 256 4.69 -25.55 -7.38
N THR A 257 4.91 -26.46 -8.32
CA THR A 257 3.96 -27.51 -8.64
C THR A 257 4.51 -28.81 -8.05
N PHE A 258 3.73 -29.53 -7.26
CA PHE A 258 4.23 -30.69 -6.54
C PHE A 258 3.13 -31.70 -6.22
N MET A 259 3.51 -32.94 -5.92
CA MET A 259 2.65 -33.92 -5.27
C MET A 259 3.25 -34.39 -3.94
N LEU A 260 2.38 -34.80 -3.02
CA LEU A 260 2.76 -35.34 -1.71
C LEU A 260 2.72 -36.86 -1.75
N LYS A 261 3.85 -37.51 -1.45
CA LYS A 261 3.96 -38.97 -1.45
C LYS A 261 3.12 -39.60 -0.35
N SER A 262 3.16 -39.00 0.85
CA SER A 262 2.35 -39.36 2.01
C SER A 262 0.84 -39.09 1.82
N GLY A 263 0.46 -38.35 0.79
CA GLY A 263 -0.92 -38.08 0.41
C GLY A 263 -1.43 -38.90 -0.77
N SER A 264 -0.55 -39.66 -1.44
CA SER A 264 -0.85 -40.37 -2.69
C SER A 264 -0.73 -41.88 -2.48
N TRP A 265 -1.70 -42.65 -2.96
CA TRP A 265 -1.77 -44.11 -2.74
C TRP A 265 -2.12 -44.86 -4.02
N THR A 266 -1.79 -46.15 -4.05
CA THR A 266 -2.13 -47.05 -5.15
C THR A 266 -2.38 -48.47 -4.63
N THR A 267 -3.19 -49.23 -5.35
CA THR A 267 -3.46 -50.65 -5.08
C THR A 267 -2.77 -51.53 -6.13
N PRO A 268 -2.52 -52.82 -5.84
CA PRO A 268 -1.83 -53.71 -6.78
C PRO A 268 -2.45 -53.76 -8.18
N VAL A 269 -3.77 -53.60 -8.31
CA VAL A 269 -4.47 -53.67 -9.61
C VAL A 269 -4.19 -52.46 -10.51
N ALA A 270 -3.76 -51.33 -9.94
CA ALA A 270 -3.39 -50.13 -10.68
C ALA A 270 -1.91 -50.09 -11.09
N LEU A 271 -1.09 -51.08 -10.72
CA LEU A 271 0.35 -51.08 -10.99
C LEU A 271 0.67 -51.41 -12.46
N ASN A 272 0.23 -50.55 -13.37
CA ASN A 272 0.46 -50.65 -14.80
C ASN A 272 0.75 -49.26 -15.41
N PRO A 273 1.37 -49.17 -16.60
CA PRO A 273 1.73 -47.90 -17.21
C PRO A 273 0.55 -46.98 -17.56
N TYR A 274 -0.61 -47.55 -17.88
CA TYR A 274 -1.81 -46.80 -18.27
C TYR A 274 -2.41 -46.05 -17.06
N SER A 275 -2.55 -46.72 -15.93
CA SER A 275 -2.99 -46.11 -14.67
C SER A 275 -1.97 -45.08 -14.17
N LEU A 276 -0.66 -45.34 -14.30
CA LEU A 276 0.36 -44.35 -13.92
C LEU A 276 0.28 -43.09 -14.79
N ASN A 277 -0.02 -43.26 -16.09
CA ASN A 277 -0.24 -42.14 -16.99
C ASN A 277 -1.44 -41.29 -16.56
N HIS A 278 -2.53 -41.91 -16.10
CA HIS A 278 -3.70 -41.19 -15.56
C HIS A 278 -3.31 -40.28 -14.38
N GLU A 279 -2.57 -40.81 -13.41
CA GLU A 279 -2.09 -40.02 -12.26
C GLU A 279 -1.08 -38.94 -12.69
N GLN A 280 -0.23 -39.23 -13.67
CA GLN A 280 0.67 -38.23 -14.26
C GLN A 280 -0.11 -37.07 -14.88
N ARG A 281 -1.23 -37.34 -15.57
CA ARG A 281 -2.06 -36.30 -16.17
C ARG A 281 -2.71 -35.38 -15.13
N HIS A 282 -3.08 -35.89 -13.96
CA HIS A 282 -3.50 -35.04 -12.84
C HIS A 282 -2.37 -34.09 -12.39
N PHE A 283 -1.13 -34.57 -12.34
CA PHE A 283 0.02 -33.74 -12.02
C PHE A 283 0.31 -32.66 -13.09
N ASP A 284 0.14 -33.04 -14.36
CA ASP A 284 0.24 -32.16 -15.52
C ASP A 284 -0.84 -31.06 -15.50
N ILE A 285 -2.06 -31.37 -15.06
CA ILE A 285 -3.13 -30.37 -14.86
C ILE A 285 -2.69 -29.33 -13.81
N SER A 286 -2.16 -29.74 -12.66
CA SER A 286 -1.64 -28.79 -11.66
C SER A 286 -0.53 -27.90 -12.23
N ARG A 287 0.30 -28.42 -13.14
CA ARG A 287 1.32 -27.64 -13.83
C ARG A 287 0.72 -26.61 -14.77
N ILE A 288 -0.27 -27.00 -15.58
CA ILE A 288 -1.02 -26.08 -16.47
C ILE A 288 -1.63 -24.93 -15.66
N ILE A 289 -2.24 -25.24 -14.52
CA ILE A 289 -2.83 -24.20 -13.64
C ILE A 289 -1.77 -23.26 -13.09
N THR A 290 -0.58 -23.77 -12.76
CA THR A 290 0.54 -22.92 -12.32
C THR A 290 0.93 -21.91 -13.40
N GLU A 291 0.95 -22.32 -14.67
CA GLU A 291 1.20 -21.40 -15.80
C GLU A 291 0.05 -20.43 -16.05
N ARG A 292 -1.21 -20.87 -15.91
CA ARG A 292 -2.36 -19.95 -15.98
C ARG A 292 -2.33 -18.91 -14.86
N PHE A 293 -1.94 -19.30 -13.66
CA PHE A 293 -1.72 -18.38 -12.53
C PHE A 293 -0.65 -17.33 -12.87
N LYS A 294 0.49 -17.72 -13.45
CA LYS A 294 1.51 -16.76 -13.92
C LYS A 294 0.94 -15.74 -14.89
N ASN A 295 0.15 -16.19 -15.86
CA ASN A 295 -0.41 -15.30 -16.89
C ASN A 295 -1.46 -14.33 -16.33
N LYS A 296 -2.21 -14.73 -15.29
CA LYS A 296 -3.14 -13.84 -14.58
C LYS A 296 -2.39 -12.72 -13.83
N LEU A 297 -1.13 -12.93 -13.49
CA LEU A 297 -0.27 -11.97 -12.79
C LEU A 297 0.57 -11.19 -13.80
N ASN A 298 -0.02 -10.14 -14.37
CA ASN A 298 0.68 -9.18 -15.21
C ASN A 298 0.65 -7.79 -14.56
N PRO A 299 1.56 -6.87 -14.92
CA PRO A 299 1.62 -5.55 -14.30
C PRO A 299 0.31 -4.74 -14.41
N ASP A 300 -0.51 -4.99 -15.43
CA ASP A 300 -1.79 -4.28 -15.63
C ASP A 300 -2.92 -4.87 -14.75
N SER A 301 -2.75 -6.10 -14.26
CA SER A 301 -3.72 -6.76 -13.36
C SER A 301 -3.40 -6.58 -11.87
N LEU A 302 -2.26 -5.98 -11.53
CA LEU A 302 -1.82 -5.77 -10.15
C LEU A 302 -1.67 -4.28 -9.84
N SER A 303 -2.32 -3.84 -8.78
CA SER A 303 -2.09 -2.51 -8.21
C SER A 303 -0.75 -2.47 -7.47
N ILE A 304 0.05 -1.41 -7.64
CA ILE A 304 1.28 -1.21 -6.86
C ILE A 304 0.97 -1.09 -5.36
N GLU A 305 -0.24 -0.62 -5.04
CA GLU A 305 -0.75 -0.42 -3.70
C GLU A 305 -1.18 -1.72 -3.03
N ASP A 306 -1.73 -2.66 -3.80
CA ASP A 306 -2.36 -3.86 -3.25
C ASP A 306 -1.98 -5.18 -3.96
N TYR A 307 -0.81 -5.21 -4.61
CA TYR A 307 -0.34 -6.38 -5.36
C TYR A 307 -0.34 -7.66 -4.52
N ASN A 308 -0.07 -7.59 -3.21
CA ASN A 308 -0.08 -8.75 -2.33
C ASN A 308 -1.47 -9.40 -2.27
N SER A 309 -2.52 -8.60 -2.07
CA SER A 309 -3.89 -9.09 -2.01
C SER A 309 -4.37 -9.55 -3.38
N ASN A 310 -4.00 -8.84 -4.46
CA ASN A 310 -4.32 -9.26 -5.82
C ASN A 310 -3.68 -10.61 -6.17
N VAL A 311 -2.40 -10.83 -5.82
CA VAL A 311 -1.71 -12.12 -6.03
C VAL A 311 -2.42 -13.23 -5.24
N GLN A 312 -2.75 -12.99 -3.97
CA GLN A 312 -3.46 -13.96 -3.14
C GLN A 312 -4.85 -14.31 -3.70
N TYR A 313 -5.58 -13.32 -4.20
CA TYR A 313 -6.87 -13.51 -4.85
C TYR A 313 -6.73 -14.41 -6.09
N GLN A 314 -5.79 -14.09 -6.98
CA GLN A 314 -5.55 -14.89 -8.19
C GLN A 314 -5.08 -16.31 -7.88
N PHE A 315 -4.36 -16.49 -6.76
CA PHE A 315 -3.98 -17.82 -6.29
C PHE A 315 -5.21 -18.64 -5.90
N ILE A 316 -6.11 -18.08 -5.09
CA ILE A 316 -7.35 -18.76 -4.67
C ILE A 316 -8.21 -19.13 -5.88
N GLU A 317 -8.37 -18.21 -6.83
CA GLU A 317 -9.13 -18.47 -8.05
C GLU A 317 -8.48 -19.57 -8.91
N SER A 318 -7.15 -19.56 -9.01
CA SER A 318 -6.43 -20.61 -9.74
C SER A 318 -6.49 -21.96 -9.02
N TYR A 319 -6.52 -21.99 -7.69
CA TYR A 319 -6.74 -23.21 -6.92
C TYR A 319 -8.15 -23.79 -7.16
N ARG A 320 -9.18 -22.94 -7.19
CA ARG A 320 -10.55 -23.36 -7.57
C ARG A 320 -10.60 -23.89 -9.00
N GLU A 321 -9.88 -23.26 -9.92
CA GLU A 321 -9.74 -23.72 -11.31
C GLU A 321 -9.09 -25.11 -11.39
N MET A 322 -8.03 -25.35 -10.59
CA MET A 322 -7.39 -26.67 -10.50
C MET A 322 -8.36 -27.75 -10.05
N SER A 323 -9.10 -27.51 -8.97
CA SER A 323 -10.08 -28.48 -8.47
C SER A 323 -11.12 -28.82 -9.53
N ARG A 324 -11.69 -27.81 -10.18
CA ARG A 324 -12.68 -28.01 -11.26
C ARG A 324 -12.11 -28.79 -12.43
N MET A 325 -10.87 -28.52 -12.85
CA MET A 325 -10.25 -29.21 -13.99
C MET A 325 -9.90 -30.66 -13.66
N GLN A 326 -9.45 -30.96 -12.44
CA GLN A 326 -9.22 -32.34 -11.99
C GLN A 326 -10.52 -33.13 -11.88
N GLU A 327 -11.57 -32.55 -11.28
CA GLU A 327 -12.90 -33.17 -11.20
C GLU A 327 -13.49 -33.45 -12.59
N LEU A 328 -13.33 -32.52 -13.54
CA LEU A 328 -13.80 -32.70 -14.90
C LEU A 328 -13.02 -33.81 -15.62
N TYR A 329 -11.70 -33.88 -15.45
CA TYR A 329 -10.88 -34.93 -16.03
C TYR A 329 -11.30 -36.32 -15.53
N ASP A 330 -11.49 -36.46 -14.22
CA ASP A 330 -11.98 -37.70 -13.60
C ASP A 330 -13.38 -38.07 -14.11
N ALA A 331 -14.31 -37.11 -14.14
CA ALA A 331 -15.68 -37.35 -14.57
C ALA A 331 -15.76 -37.82 -16.03
N GLU A 332 -15.06 -37.13 -16.95
CA GLU A 332 -15.11 -37.45 -18.38
C GLU A 332 -14.35 -38.72 -18.74
N THR A 333 -13.28 -39.05 -18.01
CA THR A 333 -12.53 -40.31 -18.21
C THR A 333 -13.11 -41.48 -17.43
N ASN A 334 -14.18 -41.27 -16.66
CA ASN A 334 -14.70 -42.25 -15.71
C ASN A 334 -13.57 -42.80 -14.80
N HIS A 335 -12.83 -41.89 -14.16
CA HIS A 335 -11.65 -42.18 -13.34
C HIS A 335 -10.63 -43.08 -14.06
N GLY A 336 -10.34 -42.74 -15.31
CA GLY A 336 -9.40 -43.47 -16.17
C GLY A 336 -9.96 -44.74 -16.83
N LEU A 337 -11.20 -45.16 -16.59
CA LEU A 337 -11.78 -46.36 -17.20
C LEU A 337 -12.15 -46.19 -18.68
N ASN A 338 -12.40 -44.96 -19.12
CA ASN A 338 -12.72 -44.63 -20.51
C ASN A 338 -11.45 -44.26 -21.29
N VAL A 339 -10.84 -45.27 -21.92
CA VAL A 339 -9.59 -45.15 -22.70
C VAL A 339 -9.68 -44.09 -23.80
N ALA A 340 -10.81 -44.02 -24.52
CA ALA A 340 -10.99 -43.06 -25.59
C ALA A 340 -11.06 -41.61 -25.08
N ALA A 341 -11.72 -41.40 -23.93
CA ALA A 341 -11.76 -40.09 -23.29
C ALA A 341 -10.39 -39.69 -22.72
N GLN A 342 -9.67 -40.62 -22.09
CA GLN A 342 -8.32 -40.36 -21.59
C GLN A 342 -7.37 -39.99 -22.73
N ALA A 343 -7.42 -40.67 -23.87
CA ALA A 343 -6.61 -40.32 -25.03
C ALA A 343 -6.88 -38.89 -25.54
N ARG A 344 -8.14 -38.44 -25.57
CA ARG A 344 -8.49 -37.05 -25.92
C ARG A 344 -7.94 -36.05 -24.91
N TRP A 345 -8.06 -36.36 -23.62
CA TRP A 345 -7.50 -35.52 -22.55
C TRP A 345 -5.99 -35.45 -22.59
N ASN A 346 -5.30 -36.56 -22.87
CA ASN A 346 -3.85 -36.58 -23.04
C ASN A 346 -3.43 -35.60 -24.13
N ALA A 347 -4.05 -35.68 -25.31
CA ALA A 347 -3.77 -34.76 -26.42
C ALA A 347 -4.02 -33.29 -26.05
N ARG A 348 -5.10 -33.01 -25.30
CA ARG A 348 -5.41 -31.67 -24.81
C ARG A 348 -4.36 -31.16 -23.82
N ILE A 349 -4.00 -31.97 -22.84
CA ILE A 349 -2.99 -31.64 -21.82
C ILE A 349 -1.62 -31.42 -22.47
N ASP A 350 -1.24 -32.27 -23.43
CA ASP A 350 0.00 -32.12 -24.18
C ASP A 350 0.03 -30.82 -25.00
N ALA A 351 -1.10 -30.44 -25.62
CA ALA A 351 -1.22 -29.18 -26.33
C ALA A 351 -1.10 -27.97 -25.39
N ASP A 352 -1.78 -28.01 -24.23
CA ASP A 352 -1.70 -26.95 -23.20
C ASP A 352 -0.26 -26.81 -22.66
N LEU A 353 0.41 -27.92 -22.32
CA LEU A 353 1.79 -27.90 -21.83
C LEU A 353 2.77 -27.39 -22.89
N LYS A 354 2.59 -27.79 -24.15
CA LYS A 354 3.39 -27.29 -25.28
C LYS A 354 3.21 -25.79 -25.49
N MET A 355 2.02 -25.24 -25.27
CA MET A 355 1.77 -23.79 -25.36
C MET A 355 2.64 -23.00 -24.36
N TYR A 356 2.94 -23.59 -23.20
CA TYR A 356 3.84 -23.03 -22.20
C TYR A 356 5.31 -23.42 -22.39
N GLY A 357 5.66 -24.06 -23.51
CA GLY A 357 7.02 -24.51 -23.79
C GLY A 357 7.49 -25.68 -22.91
N ILE A 358 6.57 -26.35 -22.22
CA ILE A 358 6.84 -27.52 -21.39
C ILE A 358 6.82 -28.74 -22.32
N ARG A 359 7.89 -29.52 -22.31
CA ARG A 359 7.99 -30.77 -23.06
C ARG A 359 7.53 -31.91 -22.15
N ASN A 360 6.78 -32.85 -22.69
CA ASN A 360 6.22 -34.01 -21.99
C ASN A 360 6.86 -35.30 -22.47
#